data_AF-A0A949RRU5-F1
#
_entry.id   AF-A0A949RRU5-F1
#
_cell.length_a   1.000
_cell.length_b   1.000
_cell.length_c   1.000
_cell.angle_alpha   90.00
_cell.angle_beta   90.00
_cell.angle_gamma   90.00
#
_symmetry.space_group_name_H-M   'P 1'
#
loop_
_entity.id
_entity.type
_entity.pdbx_description
1 polymer ?
#
loop_
_entity_poly.entity_id
_entity_poly.type
_entity_poly.pdbx_seq_one_letter_code
_entity_poly.pdbx_strand_id
1 'polypeptide(L)'
;MSALPYPTYGIASLYLYPVYQTREAYKQATGMDAPPYDMNKPIKSWFDPAAMSSPKRKIIYDNVIAYADNGAPLAGPDGKPVLEPLMLDRDDAARVNIPIKAPGLPDQPVTGLEIPVPLRPLEANEELYFQFGGIVAVKNTVLFGKLETGFSYEDRTLLRAIADKLGVPR
;
A
#
# COMPACT_ATOMS: atom_id res chain seq x y z
N MET A 1 5.66 -8.42 11.76
CA MET A 1 6.05 -7.14 12.39
C MET A 1 4.76 -6.56 12.90
N SER A 2 4.67 -6.19 14.18
CA SER A 2 3.40 -5.71 14.76
C SER A 2 2.85 -4.50 14.02
N ALA A 3 1.51 -4.38 13.97
CA ALA A 3 0.83 -3.21 13.42
C ALA A 3 1.36 -1.90 14.02
N LEU A 4 1.41 -0.85 13.21
CA LEU A 4 1.98 0.43 13.64
C LEU A 4 1.09 1.10 14.70
N PRO A 5 1.68 1.88 15.63
CA PRO A 5 0.96 2.55 16.72
C PRO A 5 0.23 3.82 16.24
N TYR A 6 -0.21 3.85 14.98
CA TYR A 6 -0.98 4.93 14.38
C TYR A 6 -2.37 4.44 14.02
N PRO A 7 -3.42 5.27 14.18
CA PRO A 7 -4.77 4.89 13.79
C PRO A 7 -4.91 4.59 12.29
N THR A 8 -4.13 5.29 11.47
CA THR A 8 -4.04 5.13 10.02
C THR A 8 -2.60 5.27 9.56
N TYR A 9 -2.23 4.60 8.48
CA TYR A 9 -0.92 4.74 7.85
C TYR A 9 -0.98 4.32 6.37
N GLY A 10 0.00 4.82 5.61
CA GLY A 10 0.08 4.55 4.18
C GLY A 10 0.39 3.08 3.89
N ILE A 11 -0.12 2.60 2.76
CA ILE A 11 0.07 1.21 2.31
C ILE A 11 1.54 0.79 2.19
N ALA A 12 2.45 1.75 1.97
CA ALA A 12 3.88 1.47 1.88
C ALA A 12 4.47 0.75 3.11
N SER A 13 3.83 0.84 4.28
CA SER A 13 4.23 0.07 5.47
C SER A 13 3.96 -1.44 5.35
N LEU A 14 3.17 -1.86 4.36
CA LEU A 14 2.86 -3.26 4.08
C LEU A 14 3.76 -3.83 2.98
N TYR A 15 4.52 -3.00 2.26
CA TYR A 15 5.33 -3.47 1.14
C TYR A 15 6.39 -4.47 1.62
N LEU A 16 6.47 -5.63 0.95
CA LEU A 16 7.51 -6.62 1.18
C LEU A 16 8.88 -6.16 0.67
N TYR A 17 8.88 -5.26 -0.30
CA TYR A 17 10.09 -4.78 -0.97
C TYR A 17 10.11 -3.25 -1.02
N PRO A 18 11.30 -2.62 -0.94
CA PRO A 18 11.44 -1.19 -1.19
C PRO A 18 11.04 -0.82 -2.62
N VAL A 19 10.55 0.41 -2.80
CA VAL A 19 10.15 0.96 -4.09
C VAL A 19 11.14 2.04 -4.51
N TYR A 20 11.62 1.95 -5.76
CA TYR A 20 12.62 2.82 -6.34
C TYR A 20 12.01 3.62 -7.49
N GLN A 21 11.65 4.87 -7.21
CA GLN A 21 10.98 5.75 -8.18
C GLN A 21 11.86 6.17 -9.37
N THR A 22 13.19 6.09 -9.20
CA THR A 22 14.18 6.41 -10.22
C THR A 22 15.32 5.39 -10.23
N ARG A 23 16.06 5.36 -11.33
CA ARG A 23 17.23 4.49 -11.52
C ARG A 23 18.38 4.89 -10.59
N GLU A 24 18.49 6.18 -10.29
CA GLU A 24 19.46 6.74 -9.34
C GLU A 24 19.12 6.31 -7.91
N ALA A 25 17.84 6.35 -7.51
CA ALA A 25 17.40 5.87 -6.21
C ALA A 25 17.68 4.36 -6.04
N TYR A 26 17.45 3.57 -7.09
CA TYR A 26 17.84 2.15 -7.12
C TYR A 26 19.34 1.97 -6.91
N LYS A 27 20.18 2.72 -7.63
CA LYS A 27 21.64 2.66 -7.50
C LYS A 27 22.13 3.09 -6.12
N GLN A 28 21.59 4.16 -5.57
CA GLN A 28 21.94 4.65 -4.24
C GLN A 28 21.60 3.63 -3.16
N ALA A 29 20.46 2.96 -3.26
CA ALA A 29 20.00 1.99 -2.25
C ALA A 29 20.67 0.62 -2.38
N THR A 30 21.01 0.17 -3.59
CA THR A 30 21.50 -1.20 -3.85
C THR A 30 22.99 -1.27 -4.21
N GLY A 31 23.59 -0.15 -4.62
CA GLY A 31 24.92 -0.09 -5.22
C GLY A 31 24.99 -0.61 -6.66
N MET A 32 23.88 -1.11 -7.23
CA MET A 32 23.82 -1.70 -8.57
C MET A 32 23.15 -0.74 -9.56
N ASP A 33 23.62 -0.74 -10.81
CA ASP A 33 22.91 -0.03 -11.88
C ASP A 33 21.62 -0.79 -12.25
N ALA A 34 20.51 -0.06 -12.40
CA ALA A 34 19.26 -0.64 -12.88
C ALA A 34 19.45 -1.21 -14.30
N PRO A 35 18.85 -2.36 -14.65
CA PRO A 35 18.86 -2.88 -16.02
C PRO A 35 18.31 -1.87 -17.03
N PRO A 36 18.69 -1.92 -18.32
CA PRO A 36 18.08 -1.09 -19.36
C PRO A 36 16.54 -1.19 -19.33
N TYR A 37 15.86 -0.06 -19.48
CA TYR A 37 14.40 -0.04 -19.54
C TYR A 37 13.92 -0.76 -20.81
N ASP A 38 12.99 -1.70 -20.63
CA ASP A 38 12.32 -2.42 -21.72
C ASP A 38 10.88 -1.91 -21.85
N MET A 39 10.60 -1.25 -22.97
CA MET A 39 9.28 -0.67 -23.26
C MET A 39 8.20 -1.71 -23.55
N ASN A 40 8.59 -2.96 -23.84
CA ASN A 40 7.63 -4.06 -24.06
C ASN A 40 7.24 -4.75 -22.75
N LYS A 41 7.84 -4.35 -21.63
CA LYS A 41 7.52 -4.86 -20.31
C LYS A 41 6.81 -3.79 -19.48
N PRO A 42 5.90 -4.18 -18.59
CA PRO A 42 5.30 -3.26 -17.63
C PRO A 42 6.36 -2.57 -16.78
N ILE A 43 6.04 -1.37 -16.30
CA ILE A 43 6.87 -0.67 -15.32
C ILE A 43 6.89 -1.47 -14.03
N LYS A 44 8.05 -1.52 -13.38
CA LYS A 44 8.19 -2.17 -12.08
C LYS A 44 9.30 -1.50 -11.27
N SER A 45 8.92 -0.81 -10.21
CA SER A 45 9.84 -0.07 -9.34
C SER A 45 10.33 -0.86 -8.11
N TRP A 46 10.07 -2.16 -8.04
CA TRP A 46 10.48 -3.02 -6.93
C TRP A 46 11.10 -4.31 -7.45
N PHE A 47 11.86 -5.04 -6.63
CA PHE A 47 12.36 -6.35 -7.00
C PHE A 47 12.49 -7.26 -5.79
N ASP A 48 12.44 -8.57 -6.04
CA ASP A 48 12.64 -9.60 -5.05
C ASP A 48 14.08 -10.15 -5.15
N PRO A 49 14.97 -9.83 -4.20
CA PRO A 49 16.37 -10.30 -4.24
C PRO A 49 16.49 -11.82 -4.13
N ALA A 50 15.50 -12.51 -3.56
CA ALA A 50 15.49 -13.97 -3.46
C ALA A 50 14.92 -14.66 -4.70
N ALA A 51 14.30 -13.92 -5.63
CA ALA A 51 13.68 -14.53 -6.80
C ALA A 51 14.71 -15.27 -7.68
N MET A 52 15.91 -14.72 -7.90
CA MET A 52 16.94 -15.36 -8.73
C MET A 52 17.40 -16.71 -8.22
N SER A 53 17.40 -16.92 -6.89
CA SER A 53 17.80 -18.19 -6.29
C SER A 53 16.65 -19.21 -6.20
N SER A 54 15.43 -18.82 -6.58
CA SER A 54 14.28 -19.71 -6.56
C SER A 54 14.43 -20.83 -7.61
N PRO A 55 14.16 -22.10 -7.23
CA PRO A 55 14.10 -23.20 -8.19
C PRO A 55 12.85 -23.14 -9.08
N LYS A 56 11.87 -22.28 -8.76
CA LYS A 56 10.61 -22.15 -9.51
C LYS A 56 10.77 -21.14 -10.65
N ARG A 57 10.19 -21.44 -11.82
CA ARG A 57 10.16 -20.52 -12.98
C ARG A 57 9.20 -19.35 -12.79
N LYS A 58 8.12 -19.57 -12.04
CA LYS A 58 7.11 -18.57 -11.69
C LYS A 58 7.14 -18.33 -10.19
N ILE A 59 7.06 -17.07 -9.78
CA ILE A 59 6.94 -16.63 -8.40
C ILE A 59 5.53 -16.10 -8.20
N ILE A 60 4.89 -16.50 -7.11
CA ILE A 60 3.54 -16.08 -6.75
C ILE A 60 3.65 -15.24 -5.49
N TYR A 61 3.06 -14.04 -5.53
CA TYR A 61 2.88 -13.16 -4.40
C TYR A 61 1.38 -13.12 -4.08
N ASP A 62 1.00 -13.55 -2.89
CA ASP A 62 -0.42 -13.79 -2.56
C ASP A 62 -1.25 -12.50 -2.51
N ASN A 63 -0.62 -11.38 -2.12
CA ASN A 63 -1.30 -10.12 -1.86
C ASN A 63 -0.67 -8.97 -2.65
N VAL A 64 -1.37 -8.47 -3.66
CA VAL A 64 -1.16 -7.14 -4.25
C VAL A 64 -2.48 -6.39 -4.33
N ILE A 65 -2.45 -5.05 -4.38
CA ILE A 65 -3.65 -4.27 -4.68
C ILE A 65 -4.08 -4.54 -6.11
N ALA A 66 -5.34 -4.91 -6.29
CA ALA A 66 -5.95 -5.05 -7.60
C ALA A 66 -6.28 -3.68 -8.18
N TYR A 67 -5.96 -3.46 -9.45
CA TYR A 67 -6.19 -2.20 -10.16
C TYR A 67 -7.06 -2.43 -11.40
N ALA A 68 -7.93 -1.47 -11.70
CA ALA A 68 -8.62 -1.40 -12.99
C ALA A 68 -7.66 -0.90 -14.08
N ASP A 69 -8.03 -1.09 -15.35
CA ASP A 69 -7.25 -0.66 -16.53
C ASP A 69 -6.88 0.84 -16.53
N ASN A 70 -7.67 1.67 -15.82
CA ASN A 70 -7.42 3.10 -15.66
C ASN A 70 -6.48 3.47 -14.51
N GLY A 71 -5.96 2.48 -13.77
CA GLY A 71 -5.06 2.66 -12.63
C GLY A 71 -5.75 2.98 -11.32
N ALA A 72 -7.09 2.95 -11.28
CA ALA A 72 -7.82 3.09 -10.02
C ALA A 72 -7.80 1.75 -9.25
N PRO A 73 -7.52 1.75 -7.94
CA PRO A 73 -7.64 0.55 -7.12
C PRO A 73 -9.08 0.05 -7.08
N LEU A 74 -9.27 -1.27 -7.20
CA LEU A 74 -10.58 -1.90 -7.22
C LEU A 74 -11.19 -1.98 -5.83
N ALA A 75 -12.49 -1.68 -5.74
CA ALA A 75 -13.30 -1.85 -4.55
C ALA A 75 -14.11 -3.15 -4.62
N GLY A 76 -14.06 -3.94 -3.55
CA GLY A 76 -14.87 -5.15 -3.40
C GLY A 76 -16.34 -4.83 -3.09
N PRO A 77 -17.20 -5.86 -3.01
CA PRO A 77 -18.61 -5.68 -2.63
C PRO A 77 -18.82 -5.03 -1.26
N ASP A 78 -17.83 -5.12 -0.38
CA ASP A 78 -17.79 -4.51 0.94
C ASP A 78 -17.23 -3.07 0.95
N GLY A 79 -16.92 -2.52 -0.24
CA GLY A 79 -16.35 -1.19 -0.40
C GLY A 79 -14.87 -1.09 -0.01
N LYS A 80 -14.18 -2.20 0.26
CA LYS A 80 -12.77 -2.23 0.63
C LYS A 80 -11.86 -2.49 -0.57
N PRO A 81 -10.58 -2.08 -0.51
CA PRO A 81 -9.59 -2.44 -1.53
C PRO A 81 -9.48 -3.95 -1.71
N VAL A 82 -9.54 -4.41 -2.96
CA VAL A 82 -9.39 -5.83 -3.31
C VAL A 82 -7.91 -6.20 -3.36
N LEU A 83 -7.60 -7.36 -2.78
CA LEU A 83 -6.31 -8.02 -2.94
C LEU A 83 -6.43 -9.15 -3.95
N GLU A 84 -5.40 -9.32 -4.78
CA GLU A 84 -5.29 -10.42 -5.72
C GLU A 84 -3.89 -11.04 -5.70
N PRO A 85 -3.73 -12.29 -6.15
CA PRO A 85 -2.41 -12.87 -6.33
C PRO A 85 -1.74 -12.33 -7.59
N LEU A 86 -0.46 -11.98 -7.47
CA LEU A 86 0.41 -11.62 -8.59
C LEU A 86 1.34 -12.78 -8.92
N MET A 87 1.37 -13.17 -10.19
CA MET A 87 2.31 -14.17 -10.70
C MET A 87 3.28 -13.54 -11.68
N LEU A 88 4.58 -13.68 -11.42
CA LEU A 88 5.65 -13.20 -12.29
C LEU A 88 6.58 -14.33 -12.71
N ASP A 89 7.23 -14.16 -13.87
CA ASP A 89 8.43 -14.93 -14.19
C ASP A 89 9.53 -14.60 -13.19
N ARG A 90 10.33 -15.62 -12.86
CA ARG A 90 11.45 -15.50 -11.91
C ARG A 90 12.37 -14.34 -12.25
N ASP A 91 12.70 -14.19 -13.53
CA ASP A 91 13.65 -13.17 -13.99
C ASP A 91 13.04 -11.75 -13.93
N ASP A 92 11.72 -11.62 -14.08
CA ASP A 92 11.00 -10.35 -13.94
C ASP A 92 10.77 -9.97 -12.47
N ALA A 93 10.49 -10.95 -11.60
CA ALA A 93 10.41 -10.76 -10.16
C ALA A 93 11.74 -10.21 -9.59
N ALA A 94 12.86 -10.76 -10.08
CA ALA A 94 14.21 -10.42 -9.65
C ALA A 94 14.74 -9.05 -10.10
N ARG A 95 14.06 -8.37 -11.02
CA ARG A 95 14.57 -7.16 -11.66
C ARG A 95 13.56 -6.02 -11.59
N VAL A 96 14.08 -4.80 -11.60
CA VAL A 96 13.28 -3.59 -11.81
C VAL A 96 13.18 -3.30 -13.31
N ASN A 97 12.11 -2.63 -13.73
CA ASN A 97 11.94 -2.08 -15.08
C ASN A 97 11.55 -0.59 -14.96
N ILE A 98 12.51 0.23 -14.53
CA ILE A 98 12.30 1.65 -14.24
C ILE A 98 12.64 2.48 -15.49
N PRO A 99 11.69 3.26 -16.03
CA PRO A 99 11.93 4.14 -17.17
C PRO A 99 12.98 5.21 -16.85
N ILE A 100 13.67 5.69 -17.88
CA ILE A 100 14.65 6.77 -17.72
C ILE A 100 13.88 8.07 -17.52
N LYS A 101 13.89 8.59 -16.30
CA LYS A 101 13.38 9.92 -15.98
C LYS A 101 14.54 10.90 -16.07
N ALA A 102 14.71 11.56 -17.22
CA ALA A 102 15.74 12.60 -17.36
C ALA A 102 15.17 13.98 -16.97
N PRO A 103 15.96 14.85 -16.31
CA PRO A 103 15.56 16.23 -16.06
C PRO A 103 15.18 16.94 -17.37
N GLY A 104 13.98 17.50 -17.46
CA GLY A 104 13.50 18.24 -18.63
C GLY A 104 12.83 17.40 -19.72
N LEU A 105 12.81 16.07 -19.58
CA LEU A 105 11.79 15.27 -20.27
C LEU A 105 10.52 15.37 -19.43
N PRO A 106 9.37 15.86 -19.97
CA PRO A 106 8.10 15.71 -19.27
C PRO A 106 7.93 14.24 -18.92
N ASP A 107 7.28 13.92 -17.79
CA ASP A 107 6.82 12.57 -17.49
C ASP A 107 6.03 12.10 -18.72
N GLN A 108 6.70 11.38 -19.62
CA GLN A 108 6.00 10.81 -20.75
C GLN A 108 5.02 9.85 -20.11
N PRO A 109 3.72 9.90 -20.47
CA PRO A 109 2.77 8.94 -19.97
C PRO A 109 3.30 7.57 -20.37
N VAL A 110 3.93 6.90 -19.40
CA VAL A 110 4.53 5.61 -19.64
C VAL A 110 3.34 4.69 -19.81
N THR A 111 3.22 4.09 -20.99
CA THR A 111 2.06 3.29 -21.34
C THR A 111 2.03 2.05 -20.46
N GLY A 112 0.93 1.86 -19.73
CA GLY A 112 0.66 0.65 -18.96
C GLY A 112 0.64 0.87 -17.45
N LEU A 113 -0.10 -0.01 -16.76
CA LEU A 113 -0.13 -0.07 -15.31
C LEU A 113 1.21 -0.55 -14.77
N GLU A 114 1.71 0.11 -13.73
CA GLU A 114 2.85 -0.38 -12.98
C GLU A 114 2.49 -1.68 -12.25
N ILE A 115 3.40 -2.65 -12.25
CA ILE A 115 3.21 -3.91 -11.51
C ILE A 115 3.14 -3.58 -10.02
N PRO A 116 2.04 -3.91 -9.34
CA PRO A 116 1.83 -3.55 -7.94
C PRO A 116 2.83 -4.24 -7.03
N VAL A 117 3.17 -3.57 -5.91
CA VAL A 117 4.14 -4.08 -4.94
C VAL A 117 3.46 -5.15 -4.06
N PRO A 118 4.08 -6.33 -3.90
CA PRO A 118 3.64 -7.35 -2.97
C PRO A 118 3.53 -6.81 -1.54
N LEU A 119 2.42 -7.15 -0.89
CA LEU A 119 2.11 -6.79 0.48
C LEU A 119 2.37 -7.98 1.39
N ARG A 120 2.85 -7.71 2.61
CA ARG A 120 2.78 -8.68 3.69
C ARG A 120 1.31 -8.95 4.03
N PRO A 121 1.00 -10.11 4.63
CA PRO A 121 -0.30 -10.34 5.24
C PRO A 121 -0.67 -9.22 6.22
N LEU A 122 -1.95 -8.87 6.25
CA LEU A 122 -2.49 -7.96 7.25
C LEU A 122 -2.42 -8.63 8.63
N GLU A 123 -2.00 -7.88 9.64
CA GLU A 123 -2.10 -8.30 11.03
C GLU A 123 -3.58 -8.26 11.47
N ALA A 124 -3.93 -8.98 12.55
CA ALA A 124 -5.33 -9.13 12.99
C ALA A 124 -6.06 -7.80 13.27
N ASN A 125 -5.33 -6.74 13.60
CA ASN A 125 -5.86 -5.42 13.86
C ASN A 125 -5.65 -4.43 12.69
N GLU A 126 -5.33 -4.92 11.50
CA GLU A 126 -5.16 -4.11 10.29
C GLU A 126 -6.30 -4.37 9.31
N GLU A 127 -6.78 -3.30 8.68
CA GLU A 127 -7.75 -3.38 7.61
C GLU A 127 -7.40 -2.38 6.51
N LEU A 128 -7.53 -2.80 5.26
CA LEU A 128 -7.42 -1.90 4.12
C LEU A 128 -8.71 -1.12 3.94
N TYR A 129 -8.58 0.16 3.64
CA TYR A 129 -9.71 1.03 3.34
C TYR A 129 -9.32 2.12 2.35
N PHE A 130 -10.32 2.75 1.72
CA PHE A 130 -10.10 3.93 0.91
C PHE A 130 -10.16 5.20 1.77
N GLN A 131 -9.06 5.94 1.77
CA GLN A 131 -9.01 7.31 2.26
C GLN A 131 -9.63 8.26 1.21
N PHE A 132 -9.94 9.50 1.64
CA PHE A 132 -10.26 10.61 0.75
C PHE A 132 -9.36 10.63 -0.51
N GLY A 133 -9.99 10.78 -1.68
CA GLY A 133 -9.31 10.73 -2.98
C GLY A 133 -9.12 9.33 -3.56
N GLY A 134 -9.72 8.28 -2.96
CA GLY A 134 -9.64 6.90 -3.47
C GLY A 134 -8.28 6.23 -3.23
N ILE A 135 -7.47 6.79 -2.33
CA ILE A 135 -6.15 6.28 -2.01
C ILE A 135 -6.29 5.10 -1.04
N VAL A 136 -5.61 3.98 -1.32
CA VAL A 136 -5.57 2.85 -0.41
C VAL A 136 -4.69 3.16 0.80
N ALA A 137 -5.24 2.98 1.99
CA ALA A 137 -4.54 3.12 3.26
C ALA A 137 -4.84 1.95 4.18
N VAL A 138 -4.06 1.83 5.25
CA VAL A 138 -4.28 0.87 6.32
C VAL A 138 -4.88 1.61 7.51
N LYS A 139 -5.93 1.05 8.10
CA LYS A 139 -6.43 1.48 9.41
C LYS A 139 -6.14 0.41 10.44
N ASN A 140 -5.72 0.85 11.62
CA ASN A 140 -5.59 -0.01 12.78
C ASN A 140 -6.96 -0.10 13.46
N THR A 141 -7.65 -1.22 13.38
CA THR A 141 -9.06 -1.36 13.82
C THR A 141 -9.26 -1.06 15.31
N VAL A 142 -8.22 -1.21 16.13
CA VAL A 142 -8.25 -0.89 17.58
C VAL A 142 -8.10 0.60 17.86
N LEU A 143 -7.24 1.27 17.09
CA LEU A 143 -6.93 2.70 17.29
C LEU A 143 -7.81 3.62 16.46
N PHE A 144 -8.30 3.15 15.31
CA PHE A 144 -9.12 3.92 14.38
C PHE A 144 -10.44 4.36 14.99
N GLY A 145 -11.09 3.51 15.80
CA GLY A 145 -12.30 3.89 16.53
C GLY A 145 -12.07 5.05 17.52
N LYS A 146 -10.83 5.32 17.94
CA LYS A 146 -10.48 6.47 18.79
C LYS A 146 -10.36 7.78 18.00
N LEU A 147 -10.28 7.71 16.67
CA LEU A 147 -10.33 8.89 15.79
C LEU A 147 -11.75 9.35 15.50
N GLU A 148 -12.77 8.54 15.80
CA GLU A 148 -14.16 9.00 15.81
C GLU A 148 -14.34 10.00 16.96
N THR A 149 -13.89 11.23 16.74
CA THR A 149 -14.17 12.38 17.59
C THR A 149 -15.66 12.70 17.50
N GLY A 150 -16.40 12.11 18.43
CA GLY A 150 -17.77 12.43 18.78
C GLY A 150 -18.02 12.04 20.23
N PHE A 151 -19.11 12.54 20.82
CA PHE A 151 -19.52 12.23 22.20
C PHE A 151 -19.48 10.72 22.46
N SER A 152 -18.43 10.25 23.14
CA SER A 152 -18.26 8.86 23.50
C SER A 152 -19.32 8.46 24.54
N TYR A 153 -19.44 7.16 24.78
CA TYR A 153 -20.28 6.67 25.89
C TYR A 153 -19.82 7.25 27.24
N GLU A 154 -18.51 7.38 27.42
CA GLU A 154 -17.91 7.99 28.61
C GLU A 154 -18.26 9.48 28.71
N ASP A 155 -18.19 10.22 27.60
CA ASP A 155 -18.57 11.64 27.57
C ASP A 155 -20.07 11.84 27.88
N ARG A 156 -20.94 10.95 27.37
CA ARG A 156 -22.39 10.98 27.68
C ARG A 156 -22.66 10.64 29.13
N THR A 157 -21.89 9.72 29.71
CA THR A 157 -22.00 9.34 31.12
C THR A 157 -21.51 10.50 32.01
N LEU A 158 -20.41 11.13 31.64
CA LEU A 158 -19.87 12.31 32.32
C LEU A 158 -20.85 13.48 32.27
N LEU A 159 -21.43 13.78 31.10
CA LEU A 159 -22.43 14.84 30.99
C LEU A 159 -23.68 14.56 31.82
N ARG A 160 -24.16 13.32 31.89
CA ARG A 160 -25.30 12.95 32.74
C ARG A 160 -24.97 13.17 34.21
N ALA A 161 -23.77 12.79 34.65
CA ALA A 161 -23.31 13.05 36.01
C ALA A 161 -23.21 14.55 36.31
N ILE A 162 -22.78 15.36 35.34
CA ILE A 162 -22.74 16.83 35.45
C ILE A 162 -24.16 17.41 35.52
N ALA A 163 -25.07 16.97 34.66
CA ALA A 163 -26.46 17.43 34.62
C ALA A 163 -27.22 17.11 35.92
N ASP A 164 -27.07 15.88 36.43
CA ASP A 164 -27.66 15.45 37.70
C ASP A 164 -27.10 16.28 38.87
N LYS A 165 -25.80 16.61 38.86
CA LYS A 165 -25.17 17.47 39.89
C LYS A 165 -25.63 18.92 39.83
N LEU A 166 -25.91 19.43 38.64
CA LEU A 166 -26.36 20.82 38.41
C LEU A 166 -27.88 20.99 38.49
N GLY A 167 -28.64 19.91 38.71
CA GLY A 167 -30.10 19.94 38.80
C GLY A 167 -30.77 20.29 37.46
N VAL A 168 -30.08 20.06 36.34
CA VAL A 168 -30.63 20.32 35.00
C VAL A 168 -31.52 19.12 34.63
N PRO A 169 -32.81 19.33 34.33
CA PRO A 169 -33.72 18.25 33.97
C PRO A 169 -33.28 17.58 32.65
N ARG A 170 -33.56 16.27 32.55
CA ARG A 170 -33.16 15.39 31.44
C ARG A 170 -33.91 15.66 30.15
#